data_AF-B5FE89-F1
#
_entry.id   AF-B5FE89-F1
#
_cell.length_a   1.000
_cell.length_b   1.000
_cell.length_c   1.000
_cell.angle_alpha   90.00
_cell.angle_beta   90.00
_cell.angle_gamma   90.00
#
_symmetry.space_group_name_H-M   'P 1'
#
loop_
_entity.id
_entity.type
_entity.pdbx_description
1 polymer ?
#
loop_
_entity_poly.entity_id
_entity_poly.type
_entity_poly.pdbx_seq_one_letter_code
_entity_poly.pdbx_strand_id
1 'polypeptide(L)'
;MSEKVAEFPNSTEAELEQETEVKEQKELRDEVSYSFNREKYELEKQESRKRMHTMLTFFSAFSIFMFAAFVNKEAFVLDAETSVIINQAINAVVLLVIPFMLGSVGGLTRILMSDVAVDHRGTLVVSSGLMAMFSWIGIKSGVLLAIVVPHLEKQGVVANVEETTSSGFYTMALVAIAVGMFSTNLYLFINSRVEQLVAKAQQNSGNQP
;
A
#
# COMPACT_ATOMS: atom_id res chain seq x y z
N MET A 1 82.64 -42.17 30.04
CA MET A 1 82.24 -41.13 31.01
C MET A 1 82.55 -39.79 30.35
N SER A 2 81.61 -38.91 30.04
CA SER A 2 80.43 -38.47 30.80
C SER A 2 79.24 -38.17 29.88
N GLU A 3 78.04 -38.27 30.43
CA GLU A 3 76.71 -38.05 29.84
C GLU A 3 76.58 -36.82 28.93
N LYS A 4 75.94 -37.03 27.77
CA LYS A 4 75.15 -35.99 27.08
C LYS A 4 73.69 -36.23 27.45
N VAL A 5 73.17 -35.42 28.35
CA VAL A 5 71.73 -35.32 28.63
C VAL A 5 71.10 -34.55 27.47
N ALA A 6 70.17 -35.20 26.76
CA ALA A 6 69.36 -34.55 25.75
C ALA A 6 68.20 -33.82 26.44
N GLU A 7 68.10 -32.51 26.22
CA GLU A 7 66.94 -31.70 26.58
C GLU A 7 65.73 -32.14 25.74
N PHE A 8 64.64 -32.53 26.41
CA PHE A 8 63.35 -32.78 25.78
C PHE A 8 62.58 -31.45 25.61
N PRO A 9 61.78 -31.29 24.55
CA PRO A 9 61.05 -30.05 24.30
C PRO A 9 59.91 -29.89 25.32
N ASN A 10 59.74 -28.65 25.78
CA ASN A 10 58.82 -28.25 26.84
C ASN A 10 57.35 -28.30 26.36
N SER A 11 56.77 -29.49 26.32
CA SER A 11 55.36 -29.75 26.01
C SER A 11 54.39 -29.02 26.95
N THR A 12 54.86 -28.68 28.15
CA THR A 12 54.10 -27.95 29.17
C THR A 12 53.79 -26.50 28.79
N GLU A 13 54.69 -25.83 28.06
CA GLU A 13 54.50 -24.41 27.70
C GLU A 13 53.47 -24.23 26.58
N ALA A 14 53.48 -25.12 25.57
CA ALA A 14 52.53 -25.07 24.46
C ALA A 14 51.09 -25.40 24.88
N GLU A 15 50.91 -26.31 25.86
CA GLU A 15 49.59 -26.61 26.45
C GLU A 15 49.07 -25.45 27.32
N LEU A 16 49.96 -24.78 28.06
CA LEU A 16 49.61 -23.60 28.86
C LEU A 16 49.23 -22.40 27.99
N GLU A 17 49.92 -22.17 26.87
CA GLU A 17 49.57 -21.11 25.91
C GLU A 17 48.23 -21.40 25.23
N GLN A 18 47.96 -22.64 24.81
CA GLN A 18 46.65 -23.02 24.26
C GLN A 18 45.50 -22.91 25.27
N GLU A 19 45.70 -23.33 26.52
CA GLU A 19 44.67 -23.16 27.57
C GLU A 19 44.39 -21.69 27.89
N THR A 20 45.41 -20.84 27.79
CA THR A 20 45.30 -19.40 28.05
C THR A 20 44.55 -18.71 26.90
N GLU A 21 44.87 -19.01 25.64
CA GLU A 21 44.16 -18.47 24.48
C GLU A 21 42.68 -18.92 24.44
N VAL A 22 42.40 -20.17 24.80
CA VAL A 22 41.01 -20.69 24.87
C VAL A 22 40.22 -20.01 26.00
N LYS A 23 40.86 -19.69 27.13
CA LYS A 23 40.22 -18.91 28.22
C LYS A 23 39.96 -17.48 27.81
N GLU A 24 40.94 -16.79 27.20
CA GLU A 24 40.75 -15.41 26.72
C GLU A 24 39.65 -15.32 25.66
N GLN A 25 39.60 -16.25 24.70
CA GLN A 25 38.54 -16.29 23.69
C GLN A 25 37.15 -16.55 24.32
N LYS A 26 37.09 -17.34 25.38
CA LYS A 26 35.84 -17.63 26.10
C LYS A 26 35.39 -16.41 26.90
N GLU A 27 36.29 -15.71 27.58
CA GLU A 27 36.00 -14.48 28.31
C GLU A 27 35.55 -13.35 27.36
N LEU A 28 36.23 -13.16 26.23
CA LEU A 28 35.82 -12.23 25.17
C LEU A 28 34.43 -12.55 24.62
N ARG A 29 34.14 -13.84 24.38
CA ARG A 29 32.84 -14.30 23.90
C ARG A 29 31.73 -14.04 24.92
N ASP A 30 32.01 -14.25 26.21
CA ASP A 30 31.05 -14.03 27.28
C ASP A 30 30.80 -12.53 27.52
N GLU A 31 31.82 -11.68 27.39
CA GLU A 31 31.70 -10.22 27.46
C GLU A 31 30.90 -9.62 26.28
N VAL A 32 31.14 -10.12 25.05
CA VAL A 32 30.35 -9.75 23.86
C VAL A 32 28.91 -10.23 24.00
N SER A 33 28.67 -11.43 24.52
CA SER A 33 27.33 -11.95 24.78
C SER A 33 26.59 -11.13 25.85
N TYR A 34 27.28 -10.69 26.90
CA TYR A 34 26.71 -9.88 27.96
C TYR A 34 26.35 -8.46 27.49
N SER A 35 27.24 -7.81 26.72
CA SER A 35 26.99 -6.49 26.14
C SER A 35 25.86 -6.51 25.11
N PHE A 36 25.82 -7.52 24.23
CA PHE A 36 24.74 -7.71 23.25
C PHE A 36 23.36 -7.92 23.91
N ASN A 37 23.31 -8.77 24.95
CA ASN A 37 22.06 -9.00 25.70
C ASN A 37 21.59 -7.74 26.44
N ARG A 38 22.53 -6.93 26.94
CA ARG A 38 22.23 -5.65 27.59
C ARG A 38 21.69 -4.63 26.61
N GLU A 39 22.31 -4.49 25.44
CA GLU A 39 21.86 -3.57 24.38
C GLU A 39 20.45 -3.95 23.90
N LYS A 40 20.20 -5.25 23.68
CA LYS A 40 18.88 -5.77 23.32
C LYS A 40 17.83 -5.48 24.41
N TYR A 41 18.19 -5.66 25.69
CA TYR A 41 17.31 -5.37 26.82
C TYR A 41 16.97 -3.87 26.95
N GLU A 42 17.95 -2.99 26.69
CA GLU A 42 17.72 -1.53 26.72
C GLU A 42 16.84 -1.06 25.55
N LEU A 43 17.02 -1.64 24.35
CA LEU A 43 16.17 -1.40 23.19
C LEU A 43 14.73 -1.86 23.42
N GLU A 44 14.51 -3.09 23.92
CA GLU A 44 13.18 -3.61 24.26
C GLU A 44 12.48 -2.73 25.32
N LYS A 45 13.24 -2.21 26.29
CA LYS A 45 12.71 -1.29 27.31
C LYS A 45 12.33 0.07 26.73
N GLN A 46 13.09 0.59 25.77
CA GLN A 46 12.75 1.84 25.07
C GLN A 46 11.53 1.66 24.15
N GLU A 47 11.45 0.57 23.40
CA GLU A 47 10.29 0.25 22.56
C GLU A 47 9.02 0.04 23.38
N SER A 48 9.12 -0.67 24.52
CA SER A 48 7.99 -0.86 25.43
C SER A 48 7.48 0.47 25.98
N ARG A 49 8.37 1.41 26.34
CA ARG A 49 8.00 2.76 26.78
C ARG A 49 7.36 3.58 25.66
N LYS A 50 7.92 3.55 24.45
CA LYS A 50 7.33 4.23 23.29
C LYS A 50 5.94 3.68 22.98
N ARG A 51 5.78 2.36 22.95
CA ARG A 51 4.49 1.69 22.76
C ARG A 51 3.50 2.05 23.86
N MET A 52 3.95 2.10 25.11
CA MET A 52 3.13 2.49 26.26
C MET A 52 2.66 3.95 26.13
N HIS A 53 3.53 4.87 25.73
CA HIS A 53 3.14 6.26 25.47
C HIS A 53 2.16 6.38 24.30
N THR A 54 2.38 5.68 23.19
CA THR A 54 1.45 5.66 22.05
C THR A 54 0.09 5.06 22.41
N MET A 55 0.06 3.98 23.19
CA MET A 55 -1.19 3.42 23.71
C MET A 55 -1.88 4.40 24.66
N LEU A 56 -1.14 5.04 25.57
CA LEU A 56 -1.68 6.00 26.52
C LEU A 56 -2.29 7.22 25.81
N THR A 57 -1.62 7.78 24.80
CA THR A 57 -2.15 8.89 24.02
C THR A 57 -3.36 8.48 23.18
N PHE A 58 -3.36 7.26 22.63
CA PHE A 58 -4.52 6.72 21.94
C PHE A 58 -5.72 6.55 22.88
N PHE A 59 -5.51 5.93 24.05
CA PHE A 59 -6.55 5.72 25.05
C PHE A 59 -7.06 7.04 25.63
N SER A 60 -6.19 8.02 25.88
CA SER A 60 -6.61 9.33 26.37
C SER A 60 -7.44 10.08 25.31
N ALA A 61 -7.00 10.11 24.05
CA ALA A 61 -7.76 10.70 22.95
C ALA A 61 -9.12 10.01 22.77
N PHE A 62 -9.14 8.67 22.79
CA PHE A 62 -10.37 7.88 22.71
C PHE A 62 -11.31 8.14 23.89
N SER A 63 -10.77 8.26 25.09
CA SER A 63 -11.57 8.53 26.29
C SER A 63 -12.14 9.95 26.29
N ILE A 64 -11.39 10.95 25.79
CA ILE A 64 -11.88 12.32 25.57
C ILE A 64 -13.01 12.31 24.53
N PHE A 65 -12.82 11.59 23.41
CA PHE A 65 -13.85 11.44 22.38
C PHE A 65 -15.12 10.79 22.93
N MET A 66 -14.99 9.68 23.67
CA MET A 66 -16.13 8.99 24.30
C MET A 66 -16.83 9.89 25.31
N PHE A 67 -16.09 10.61 26.15
CA PHE A 67 -16.68 11.55 27.10
C PHE A 67 -17.43 12.69 26.40
N ALA A 68 -16.82 13.29 25.37
CA ALA A 68 -17.49 14.30 24.54
C ALA A 68 -18.75 13.73 23.87
N ALA A 69 -18.73 12.47 23.47
CA ALA A 69 -19.87 11.78 22.88
C ALA A 69 -21.01 11.54 23.90
N PHE A 70 -20.68 11.18 25.14
CA PHE A 70 -21.69 10.98 26.20
C PHE A 70 -22.31 12.28 26.71
N VAL A 71 -21.55 13.38 26.75
CA VAL A 71 -22.04 14.70 27.19
C VAL A 71 -22.92 15.33 26.11
N ASN A 72 -22.54 15.22 24.83
CA ASN A 72 -23.29 15.78 23.71
C ASN A 72 -24.20 14.73 23.05
N LYS A 73 -25.19 14.20 23.78
CA LYS A 73 -26.13 13.21 23.23
C LYS A 73 -26.93 13.74 22.03
N GLU A 74 -27.20 15.05 21.99
CA GLU A 74 -27.88 15.71 20.87
C GLU A 74 -27.08 15.64 19.57
N ALA A 75 -25.75 15.55 19.62
CA ALA A 75 -24.92 15.36 18.43
C ALA A 75 -25.09 13.95 17.80
N PHE A 76 -25.66 12.99 18.55
CA PHE A 76 -25.96 11.63 18.09
C PHE A 76 -27.45 11.41 17.82
N VAL A 77 -28.30 12.41 18.08
CA VAL A 77 -29.68 12.39 17.62
C VAL A 77 -29.64 12.77 16.14
N LEU A 78 -29.61 11.75 15.28
CA LEU A 78 -29.67 11.94 13.85
C LEU A 78 -31.02 12.56 13.51
N ASP A 79 -30.98 13.75 12.91
CA ASP A 79 -32.15 14.34 12.31
C ASP A 79 -32.73 13.39 11.25
N ALA A 80 -34.05 13.44 11.05
CA ALA A 80 -34.75 12.57 10.11
C ALA A 80 -34.16 12.68 8.69
N GLU A 81 -33.74 13.88 8.28
CA GLU A 81 -33.08 14.11 6.99
C GLU A 81 -31.73 13.40 6.92
N THR A 82 -30.94 13.48 7.99
CA THR A 82 -29.61 12.84 8.05
C THR A 82 -29.72 11.32 7.94
N SER A 83 -30.73 10.72 8.59
CA SER A 83 -30.98 9.28 8.49
C SER A 83 -31.34 8.84 7.07
N VAL A 84 -32.09 9.67 6.33
CA VAL A 84 -32.42 9.39 4.92
C VAL A 84 -31.18 9.44 4.05
N ILE A 85 -30.34 10.46 4.23
CA ILE A 85 -29.07 10.61 3.48
C ILE A 85 -28.14 9.42 3.74
N ILE A 86 -27.98 9.00 5.00
CA ILE A 86 -27.15 7.84 5.36
C ILE A 86 -27.66 6.58 4.65
N ASN A 87 -28.98 6.34 4.66
CA ASN A 87 -29.55 5.17 4.01
C ASN A 87 -29.36 5.20 2.47
N GLN A 88 -29.54 6.37 1.86
CA GLN A 88 -29.25 6.56 0.43
C GLN A 88 -27.77 6.31 0.12
N ALA A 89 -26.86 6.82 0.94
CA ALA A 89 -25.42 6.60 0.78
C ALA A 89 -25.04 5.12 0.88
N ILE A 90 -25.60 4.38 1.85
CA ILE A 90 -25.38 2.93 1.99
C ILE A 90 -25.88 2.20 0.74
N ASN A 91 -27.09 2.49 0.28
CA ASN A 91 -27.63 1.88 -0.94
C ASN A 91 -26.78 2.21 -2.18
N ALA A 92 -26.27 3.44 -2.27
CA ALA A 92 -25.36 3.82 -3.33
C ALA A 92 -24.04 3.03 -3.27
N VAL A 93 -23.43 2.89 -2.08
CA VAL A 93 -22.20 2.09 -1.89
C VAL A 93 -22.42 0.65 -2.31
N VAL A 94 -23.54 0.03 -1.90
CA VAL A 94 -23.89 -1.35 -2.30
C VAL A 94 -24.01 -1.45 -3.82
N LEU A 95 -24.67 -0.48 -4.47
CA LEU A 95 -24.82 -0.46 -5.92
C LEU A 95 -23.46 -0.31 -6.64
N LEU A 96 -22.51 0.43 -6.05
CA LEU A 96 -21.18 0.65 -6.63
C LEU A 96 -20.24 -0.55 -6.55
N VAL A 97 -20.55 -1.55 -5.72
CA VAL A 97 -19.78 -2.79 -5.67
C VAL A 97 -19.75 -3.47 -7.05
N ILE A 98 -20.85 -3.42 -7.80
CA ILE A 98 -20.94 -4.03 -9.13
C ILE A 98 -19.93 -3.42 -10.12
N PRO A 99 -19.97 -2.10 -10.42
CA PRO A 99 -18.99 -1.49 -11.32
C PRO A 99 -17.56 -1.62 -10.82
N PHE A 100 -17.33 -1.61 -9.51
CA PHE A 100 -16.00 -1.84 -8.96
C PHE A 100 -15.45 -3.21 -9.33
N MET A 101 -16.23 -4.27 -9.08
CA MET A 101 -15.81 -5.63 -9.41
C MET A 101 -15.58 -5.79 -10.92
N LEU A 102 -16.48 -5.27 -11.75
CA LEU A 102 -16.35 -5.32 -13.21
C LEU A 102 -15.12 -4.54 -13.72
N GLY A 103 -14.88 -3.34 -13.19
CA GLY A 103 -13.71 -2.53 -13.54
C GLY A 103 -12.40 -3.16 -13.08
N SER A 104 -12.37 -3.74 -11.88
CA SER A 104 -11.22 -4.48 -11.39
C SER A 104 -10.92 -5.72 -12.24
N VAL A 105 -11.95 -6.46 -12.68
CA VAL A 105 -11.77 -7.58 -13.63
C VAL A 105 -11.22 -7.10 -14.97
N GLY A 106 -11.72 -5.98 -15.50
CA GLY A 106 -11.20 -5.38 -16.73
C GLY A 106 -9.73 -4.97 -16.62
N GLY A 107 -9.36 -4.31 -15.52
CA GLY A 107 -7.99 -3.94 -15.22
C GLY A 107 -7.08 -5.16 -15.04
N LEU A 108 -7.51 -6.15 -14.27
CA LEU A 108 -6.78 -7.40 -14.07
C LEU A 108 -6.53 -8.12 -15.40
N THR A 109 -7.54 -8.23 -16.26
CA THR A 109 -7.41 -8.82 -17.59
C THR A 109 -6.35 -8.09 -18.41
N ARG A 110 -6.32 -6.75 -18.35
CA ARG A 110 -5.32 -5.96 -19.05
C ARG A 110 -3.91 -6.20 -18.53
N ILE A 111 -3.73 -6.31 -17.21
CA ILE A 111 -2.44 -6.64 -16.58
C ILE A 111 -1.98 -8.03 -17.04
N LEU A 112 -2.88 -9.02 -17.06
CA LEU A 112 -2.56 -10.38 -17.50
C LEU A 112 -2.20 -10.43 -18.99
N MET A 113 -2.80 -9.57 -19.81
CA MET A 113 -2.44 -9.42 -21.23
C MET A 113 -1.16 -8.60 -21.45
N SER A 114 -0.71 -7.81 -20.47
CA SER A 114 0.50 -7.02 -20.59
C SER A 114 1.71 -7.85 -20.17
N ASP A 115 2.70 -7.96 -21.04
CA ASP A 115 3.99 -8.60 -20.73
C ASP A 115 4.91 -7.71 -19.86
N VAL A 116 4.32 -6.77 -19.12
CA VAL A 116 5.04 -5.75 -18.35
C VAL A 116 5.04 -6.15 -16.87
N ALA A 117 6.23 -6.26 -16.29
CA ALA A 117 6.40 -6.46 -14.86
C ALA A 117 5.99 -5.16 -14.13
N VAL A 118 4.73 -5.07 -13.72
CA VAL A 118 4.25 -3.98 -12.86
C VAL A 118 4.52 -4.35 -11.41
N ASP A 119 5.21 -3.48 -10.66
CA ASP A 119 5.50 -3.69 -9.24
C ASP A 119 4.24 -3.55 -8.35
N HIS A 120 3.26 -2.74 -8.80
CA HIS A 120 2.08 -2.36 -8.02
C HIS A 120 0.77 -2.92 -8.61
N ARG A 121 0.77 -4.20 -9.01
CA ARG A 121 -0.40 -4.84 -9.67
C ARG A 121 -1.69 -4.71 -8.86
N GLY A 122 -1.61 -4.94 -7.53
CA GLY A 122 -2.77 -4.87 -6.65
C GLY A 122 -3.41 -3.48 -6.62
N THR A 123 -2.59 -2.44 -6.42
CA THR A 123 -3.06 -1.05 -6.41
C THR A 123 -3.67 -0.65 -7.75
N LEU A 124 -3.12 -1.15 -8.87
CA LEU A 124 -3.62 -0.86 -10.21
C LEU A 124 -5.00 -1.51 -10.50
N VAL A 125 -5.24 -2.71 -9.96
CA VAL A 125 -6.55 -3.38 -10.06
C VAL A 125 -7.60 -2.64 -9.23
N VAL A 126 -7.23 -2.20 -8.02
CA VAL A 126 -8.14 -1.43 -7.15
C VAL A 126 -8.45 -0.07 -7.77
N SER A 127 -7.45 0.65 -8.30
CA SER A 127 -7.67 1.93 -8.97
C SER A 127 -8.54 1.81 -10.21
N SER A 128 -8.40 0.72 -10.98
CA SER A 128 -9.26 0.41 -12.12
C SER A 128 -10.73 0.21 -11.71
N GLY A 129 -10.98 -0.47 -10.58
CA GLY A 129 -12.32 -0.61 -10.00
C GLY A 129 -12.91 0.71 -9.54
N LEU A 130 -12.13 1.55 -8.84
CA LEU A 130 -12.57 2.88 -8.42
C LEU A 130 -12.90 3.78 -9.63
N MET A 131 -12.09 3.72 -10.69
CA MET A 131 -12.34 4.48 -11.92
C MET A 131 -13.64 4.05 -12.62
N ALA A 132 -13.96 2.75 -12.59
CA ALA A 132 -15.23 2.25 -13.08
C ALA A 132 -16.43 2.71 -12.22
N MET A 133 -16.29 2.76 -10.89
CA MET A 133 -17.31 3.35 -10.01
C MET A 133 -17.57 4.82 -10.39
N PHE A 134 -16.52 5.63 -10.55
CA PHE A 134 -16.67 7.04 -10.94
C PHE A 134 -17.33 7.20 -12.31
N SER A 135 -16.96 6.37 -13.29
CA SER A 135 -17.62 6.37 -14.60
C SER A 135 -19.10 6.03 -14.49
N TRP A 136 -19.44 4.99 -13.71
CA TRP A 136 -20.83 4.58 -13.50
C TRP A 136 -21.67 5.69 -12.85
N ILE A 137 -21.13 6.34 -11.81
CA ILE A 137 -21.78 7.50 -11.18
C ILE A 137 -21.89 8.65 -12.18
N GLY A 138 -20.83 8.98 -12.92
CA GLY A 138 -20.81 10.10 -13.85
C GLY A 138 -21.82 9.95 -14.99
N ILE A 139 -22.03 8.73 -15.46
CA ILE A 139 -23.05 8.41 -16.46
C ILE A 139 -24.45 8.46 -15.83
N LYS A 140 -24.67 7.76 -14.71
CA LYS A 140 -25.99 7.67 -14.06
C LYS A 140 -26.46 8.99 -13.45
N SER A 141 -25.56 9.87 -13.05
CA SER A 141 -25.89 11.20 -12.50
C SER A 141 -26.16 12.25 -13.58
N GLY A 142 -25.93 11.93 -14.86
CA GLY A 142 -26.04 12.90 -15.95
C GLY A 142 -25.03 14.04 -15.86
N VAL A 143 -24.12 14.06 -14.88
CA VAL A 143 -23.14 15.14 -14.68
C VAL A 143 -22.19 15.25 -15.87
N LEU A 144 -21.76 14.12 -16.44
CA LEU A 144 -20.93 14.13 -17.65
C LEU A 144 -21.69 14.73 -18.84
N LEU A 145 -22.99 14.48 -18.95
CA LEU A 145 -23.82 15.10 -19.99
C LEU A 145 -24.05 16.57 -19.72
N ALA A 146 -24.30 17.00 -18.48
CA ALA A 146 -24.48 18.42 -18.16
C ALA A 146 -23.27 19.29 -18.58
N ILE A 147 -22.06 18.71 -18.58
CA ILE A 147 -20.84 19.39 -19.05
C ILE A 147 -20.67 19.32 -20.58
N VAL A 148 -21.07 18.21 -21.20
CA VAL A 148 -20.79 17.90 -22.62
C VAL A 148 -21.93 18.33 -23.55
N VAL A 149 -23.18 18.36 -23.09
CA VAL A 149 -24.38 18.83 -23.82
C VAL A 149 -24.20 20.20 -24.46
N PRO A 150 -23.66 21.26 -23.79
CA PRO A 150 -23.45 22.54 -24.45
C PRO A 150 -22.45 22.49 -25.62
N HIS A 151 -21.64 21.42 -25.73
CA HIS A 151 -20.74 21.18 -26.85
C HIS A 151 -21.35 20.23 -27.90
N LEU A 152 -22.25 19.31 -27.52
CA LEU A 152 -22.95 18.39 -28.43
C LEU A 152 -24.17 19.01 -29.10
N GLU A 153 -24.88 19.94 -28.45
CA GLU A 153 -25.95 20.72 -29.07
C GLU A 153 -25.43 21.56 -30.24
N LYS A 154 -24.19 22.06 -30.13
CA LYS A 154 -23.48 22.72 -31.24
C LYS A 154 -23.20 21.78 -32.43
N GLN A 155 -23.27 20.47 -32.21
CA GLN A 155 -23.03 19.43 -33.22
C GLN A 155 -24.31 18.68 -33.62
N GLY A 156 -25.48 19.08 -33.10
CA GLY A 156 -26.78 18.50 -33.48
C GLY A 156 -27.02 17.07 -32.98
N VAL A 157 -26.28 16.60 -31.97
CA VAL A 157 -26.44 15.25 -31.42
C VAL A 157 -27.34 15.30 -30.18
N VAL A 158 -28.50 14.66 -30.26
CA VAL A 158 -29.40 14.48 -29.11
C VAL A 158 -28.89 13.31 -28.27
N ALA A 159 -28.27 13.61 -27.14
CA ALA A 159 -27.83 12.60 -26.19
C ALA A 159 -29.01 12.14 -25.33
N ASN A 160 -29.74 11.12 -25.78
CA ASN A 160 -30.69 10.41 -24.92
C ASN A 160 -29.93 9.43 -24.03
N VAL A 161 -30.00 9.63 -22.71
CA VAL A 161 -29.60 8.61 -21.74
C VAL A 161 -30.68 7.54 -21.76
N GLU A 162 -30.31 6.30 -22.08
CA GLU A 162 -31.17 5.14 -21.82
C GLU A 162 -31.33 4.96 -20.30
N GLU A 163 -32.15 5.80 -19.69
CA GLU A 163 -32.67 5.54 -18.36
C GLU A 163 -33.82 4.54 -18.51
N THR A 164 -33.76 3.44 -17.74
CA THR A 164 -34.87 2.52 -17.38
C THR A 164 -35.09 1.21 -18.17
N THR A 165 -34.18 0.74 -19.01
CA THR A 165 -34.28 -0.61 -19.62
C THR A 165 -33.18 -1.57 -19.16
N SER A 166 -33.49 -2.88 -19.12
CA SER A 166 -32.53 -3.95 -18.81
C SER A 166 -31.29 -3.93 -19.73
N SER A 167 -31.40 -3.33 -20.94
CA SER A 167 -30.28 -3.11 -21.85
C SER A 167 -29.25 -2.13 -21.27
N GLY A 168 -29.71 -1.06 -20.60
CA GLY A 168 -28.82 -0.04 -20.01
C GLY A 168 -27.88 -0.60 -18.95
N PHE A 169 -28.30 -1.63 -18.20
CA PHE A 169 -27.44 -2.30 -17.23
C PHE A 169 -26.26 -3.01 -17.91
N TYR A 170 -26.51 -3.81 -18.95
CA TYR A 170 -25.44 -4.52 -19.67
C TYR A 170 -24.51 -3.56 -20.41
N THR A 171 -25.05 -2.49 -21.00
CA THR A 171 -24.23 -1.43 -21.61
C THR A 171 -23.32 -0.79 -20.57
N MET A 172 -23.87 -0.41 -19.40
CA MET A 172 -23.04 0.16 -18.33
C MET A 172 -22.03 -0.84 -17.76
N ALA A 173 -22.37 -2.14 -17.68
CA ALA A 173 -21.44 -3.19 -17.30
C ALA A 173 -20.25 -3.29 -18.27
N LEU A 174 -20.52 -3.27 -19.57
CA LEU A 174 -19.47 -3.24 -20.59
C LEU A 174 -18.61 -1.97 -20.49
N VAL A 175 -19.23 -0.81 -20.26
CA VAL A 175 -18.50 0.45 -20.04
C VAL A 175 -17.61 0.34 -18.81
N ALA A 176 -18.08 -0.22 -17.69
CA ALA A 176 -17.26 -0.41 -16.49
C ALA A 176 -16.02 -1.28 -16.75
N ILE A 177 -16.20 -2.39 -17.46
CA ILE A 177 -15.09 -3.28 -17.86
C ILE A 177 -14.11 -2.53 -18.75
N ALA A 178 -14.61 -1.82 -19.77
CA ALA A 178 -13.80 -1.06 -20.72
C ALA A 178 -13.01 0.07 -20.03
N VAL A 179 -13.63 0.79 -19.11
CA VAL A 179 -12.99 1.85 -18.30
C VAL A 179 -11.91 1.25 -17.40
N GLY A 180 -12.17 0.12 -16.76
CA GLY A 180 -11.15 -0.58 -15.96
C GLY A 180 -9.94 -1.02 -16.78
N MET A 181 -10.18 -1.63 -17.94
CA MET A 181 -9.14 -2.01 -18.89
C MET A 181 -8.35 -0.78 -19.40
N PHE A 182 -9.05 0.31 -19.71
CA PHE A 182 -8.46 1.55 -20.18
C PHE A 182 -7.58 2.22 -19.11
N SER A 183 -8.04 2.25 -17.85
CA SER A 183 -7.28 2.82 -16.73
C SER A 183 -5.92 2.15 -16.55
N THR A 184 -5.92 0.82 -16.53
CA THR A 184 -4.68 0.02 -16.49
C THR A 184 -3.80 0.31 -17.72
N ASN A 185 -4.40 0.37 -18.91
CA ASN A 185 -3.65 0.63 -20.14
C ASN A 185 -2.96 2.00 -20.13
N LEU A 186 -3.64 3.03 -19.63
CA LEU A 186 -3.09 4.38 -19.51
C LEU A 186 -1.90 4.41 -18.54
N TYR A 187 -2.02 3.72 -17.40
CA TYR A 187 -0.92 3.64 -16.45
C TYR A 187 0.32 2.96 -17.05
N LEU A 188 0.13 1.80 -17.70
CA LEU A 188 1.22 1.09 -18.37
C LEU A 188 1.90 1.96 -19.44
N PHE A 189 1.10 2.69 -20.21
CA PHE A 189 1.60 3.63 -21.21
C PHE A 189 2.43 4.76 -20.58
N ILE A 190 1.94 5.38 -19.50
CA ILE A 190 2.68 6.45 -18.82
C ILE A 190 3.98 5.90 -18.23
N ASN A 191 3.94 4.75 -17.56
CA ASN A 191 5.10 4.15 -16.93
C ASN A 191 6.19 3.83 -17.97
N SER A 192 5.82 3.15 -19.06
CA SER A 192 6.76 2.85 -20.16
C SER A 192 7.31 4.11 -20.82
N ARG A 193 6.53 5.18 -20.94
CA ARG A 193 7.02 6.45 -21.48
C ARG A 193 8.02 7.13 -20.56
N VAL A 194 7.79 7.10 -19.25
CA VAL A 194 8.71 7.64 -18.24
C VAL A 194 10.03 6.88 -18.27
N GLU A 195 9.99 5.54 -18.28
CA GLU A 195 11.19 4.70 -18.38
C GLU A 195 12.03 5.02 -19.64
N GLN A 196 11.38 5.17 -20.79
CA GLN A 196 12.04 5.57 -22.03
C GLN A 196 12.70 6.95 -21.95
N LEU A 197 12.05 7.92 -21.29
CA LEU A 197 12.58 9.27 -21.13
C LEU A 197 13.79 9.28 -20.19
N VAL A 198 13.74 8.53 -19.08
CA VAL A 198 14.86 8.39 -18.14
C VAL A 198 16.05 7.72 -18.82
N ALA A 199 15.83 6.63 -19.55
CA ALA A 199 16.90 5.94 -20.29
C ALA A 199 17.59 6.86 -21.32
N LYS A 200 16.80 7.63 -22.08
CA LYS A 200 17.34 8.63 -23.03
C LYS A 200 18.10 9.76 -22.35
N ALA A 201 17.61 10.24 -21.21
CA ALA A 201 18.29 11.28 -20.45
C ALA A 201 19.66 10.80 -19.93
N GLN A 202 19.72 9.58 -19.37
CA GLN A 202 20.97 8.98 -18.90
C GLN A 202 21.97 8.75 -20.04
N GLN A 203 21.51 8.29 -21.20
CA GLN A 203 22.37 8.08 -22.37
C GLN A 203 22.94 9.41 -22.91
N ASN A 204 22.16 10.49 -22.89
CA ASN A 204 22.63 11.82 -23.30
C ASN A 204 23.57 12.47 -22.26
N SER A 205 23.42 12.18 -20.97
CA SER A 205 24.33 12.67 -19.92
C SER A 205 25.67 11.94 -19.86
N GLY A 206 25.71 10.68 -20.32
CA GLY A 206 26.95 9.89 -20.39
C GLY A 206 27.82 10.16 -21.63
N ASN A 207 27.37 11.02 -22.55
CA ASN A 207 28.02 11.26 -23.85
C ASN A 207 28.42 12.73 -24.05
N GLN A 208 28.79 13.42 -22.96
CA GLN A 208 29.49 14.71 -23.01
C GLN A 208 31.01 14.43 -23.05
N PRO A 209 31.74 14.85 -24.12
CA PRO A 209 33.21 14.81 -24.14
C PRO A 209 33.84 15.79 -23.15
#